data_AF-A0A849EEN7-F1
#
_entry.id   AF-A0A849EEN7-F1
#
_cell.length_a   1.000
_cell.length_b   1.000
_cell.length_c   1.000
_cell.angle_alpha   90.00
_cell.angle_beta   90.00
_cell.angle_gamma   90.00
#
_symmetry.space_group_name_H-M   'P 1'
#
loop_
_entity.id
_entity.type
_entity.pdbx_description
1 polymer ?
#
loop_
_entity_poly.entity_id
_entity_poly.type
_entity_poly.pdbx_seq_one_letter_code
_entity_poly.pdbx_strand_id
1 'polypeptide(L)'
;MDARVDKTEIGISGVPGKGKAVRLDGVQVTLSSRAGPVEILKGIDVAISNGEAVSIIGPSGSGKTTLLMVIAGLEAATGGTVEVASKSLNGLTEDQLA
;
A
#
# COMPACT_ATOMS: atom_id res chain seq x y z
N MET A 1 -10.63 11.81 -5.34
CA MET A 1 -9.59 11.68 -6.38
C MET A 1 -9.34 10.20 -6.53
N ASP A 2 -9.52 9.64 -7.73
CA ASP A 2 -9.47 8.18 -7.94
C ASP A 2 -8.08 7.78 -8.45
N ALA A 3 -7.41 6.88 -7.75
CA ALA A 3 -6.17 6.25 -8.20
C ALA A 3 -6.48 4.82 -8.70
N ARG A 4 -5.92 4.45 -9.85
CA ARG A 4 -6.08 3.12 -10.47
C ARG A 4 -4.80 2.31 -10.40
N VAL A 5 -4.93 1.04 -10.02
CA VAL A 5 -3.84 0.05 -10.10
C VAL A 5 -4.38 -1.20 -10.79
N ASP A 6 -3.96 -1.48 -12.02
CA ASP A 6 -4.13 -2.72 -12.83
C ASP A 6 -5.55 -3.35 -12.90
N LYS A 7 -6.19 -3.72 -11.79
CA LYS A 7 -7.61 -4.15 -11.64
C LYS A 7 -8.27 -3.73 -10.32
N THR A 8 -7.62 -2.84 -9.58
CA THR A 8 -8.01 -2.31 -8.28
C THR A 8 -8.27 -0.82 -8.41
N GLU A 9 -9.43 -0.38 -7.96
CA GLU A 9 -9.81 1.02 -7.86
C GLU A 9 -9.70 1.46 -6.40
N ILE A 10 -9.01 2.58 -6.16
CA ILE A 10 -8.87 3.19 -4.85
C ILE A 10 -9.70 4.48 -4.86
N GLY A 11 -10.81 4.46 -4.14
CA GLY A 11 -11.68 5.61 -3.95
C GLY A 11 -11.32 6.34 -2.67
N ILE A 12 -11.22 7.66 -2.73
CA ILE A 12 -10.92 8.52 -1.57
C ILE A 12 -12.07 9.50 -1.36
N SER A 13 -12.59 9.54 -0.14
CA SER A 13 -13.67 10.43 0.30
C SER A 13 -13.31 11.15 1.59
N GLY A 14 -13.99 12.26 1.89
CA GLY A 14 -13.69 13.07 3.08
C GLY A 14 -12.95 14.37 2.73
N VAL A 15 -12.69 15.17 3.75
CA VAL A 15 -11.99 16.46 3.60
C VAL A 15 -10.55 16.27 4.05
N PRO A 16 -9.54 16.56 3.20
CA PRO A 16 -8.14 16.48 3.58
C PRO A 16 -7.83 17.41 4.75
N GLY A 17 -7.43 16.82 5.88
CA GLY A 17 -6.88 17.51 7.04
C GLY A 17 -5.39 17.82 6.87
N LYS A 18 -4.81 18.46 7.90
CA LYS A 18 -3.35 18.72 7.92
C LYS A 18 -2.57 17.42 8.16
N GLY A 19 -1.53 17.20 7.35
CA GLY A 19 -0.62 16.06 7.47
C GLY A 19 -1.03 14.84 6.63
N LYS A 20 -0.05 14.03 6.24
CA LYS A 20 -0.27 12.78 5.50
C LYS A 20 -0.47 11.61 6.46
N ALA A 21 -1.55 10.87 6.27
CA ALA A 21 -1.85 9.64 7.00
C ALA A 21 -1.10 8.45 6.39
N VAL A 22 -1.16 8.31 5.05
CA VAL A 22 -0.49 7.25 4.30
C VAL A 22 0.08 7.84 3.01
N ARG A 23 1.31 7.45 2.65
CA ARG A 23 1.92 7.75 1.37
C ARG A 23 2.63 6.51 0.85
N LEU A 24 2.24 6.08 -0.34
CA LEU A 24 2.87 5.02 -1.11
C LEU A 24 3.39 5.64 -2.40
N ASP A 25 4.67 5.45 -2.69
CA ASP A 25 5.27 5.85 -3.98
C ASP A 25 5.89 4.62 -4.64
N GLY A 26 5.31 4.19 -5.77
CA GLY A 26 5.79 3.07 -6.57
C GLY A 26 5.91 1.75 -5.82
N VAL A 27 5.04 1.48 -4.84
CA VAL A 27 5.16 0.31 -3.96
C VAL A 27 4.98 -1.00 -4.72
N GLN A 28 5.93 -1.92 -4.55
CA GLN A 28 5.93 -3.23 -5.19
C GLN A 28 6.00 -4.34 -4.15
N VAL A 29 5.39 -5.49 -4.45
CA VAL A 29 5.52 -6.72 -3.68
C VAL A 29 5.64 -7.88 -4.64
N THR A 30 6.75 -8.60 -4.55
CA THR A 30 7.02 -9.82 -5.33
C THR A 30 7.25 -10.99 -4.40
N LEU A 31 6.47 -12.06 -4.58
CA LEU A 31 6.61 -13.29 -3.82
C LEU A 31 7.34 -14.35 -4.65
N SER A 32 8.18 -15.16 -3.99
CA SER A 32 8.79 -16.32 -4.64
C SER A 32 7.81 -17.48 -4.67
N SER A 33 7.61 -18.10 -5.84
CA SER A 33 6.82 -19.31 -6.01
C SER A 33 7.63 -20.38 -6.75
N ARG A 34 7.18 -21.64 -6.67
CA ARG A 34 7.81 -22.77 -7.40
C ARG A 34 7.80 -22.56 -8.92
N ALA A 35 6.86 -21.76 -9.43
CA ALA A 35 6.76 -21.40 -10.85
C ALA A 35 7.57 -20.14 -11.24
N GLY A 36 8.31 -19.54 -10.30
CA GLY A 36 9.01 -18.27 -10.47
C GLY A 36 8.46 -17.15 -9.59
N PRO A 37 9.06 -15.95 -9.66
CA PRO A 37 8.58 -14.79 -8.92
C PRO A 37 7.20 -14.35 -9.43
N VAL A 38 6.33 -13.97 -8.49
CA VAL A 38 4.98 -13.46 -8.77
C VAL A 38 4.85 -12.05 -8.22
N GLU A 39 4.68 -11.08 -9.10
CA GLU A 39 4.46 -9.68 -8.73
C GLU A 39 3.00 -9.48 -8.33
N ILE A 40 2.78 -9.22 -7.04
CA ILE A 40 1.45 -9.03 -6.43
C ILE A 40 1.03 -7.56 -6.50
N LEU A 41 1.93 -6.64 -6.12
CA LEU A 41 1.74 -5.20 -6.24
C LEU A 41 2.74 -4.66 -7.26
N LYS A 42 2.25 -3.87 -8.22
CA LYS A 42 2.98 -3.46 -9.42
C LYS A 42 3.18 -1.94 -9.49
N GLY A 43 3.81 -1.35 -8.47
CA GLY A 43 4.05 0.09 -8.41
C GLY A 43 2.80 0.87 -8.01
N ILE A 44 2.39 0.74 -6.76
CA ILE A 44 1.21 1.41 -6.20
C ILE A 44 1.57 2.82 -5.74
N ASP A 45 0.87 3.82 -6.29
CA ASP A 45 0.94 5.21 -5.85
C ASP A 45 -0.36 5.61 -5.14
N VAL A 46 -0.25 6.01 -3.88
CA VAL A 46 -1.39 6.43 -3.06
C VAL A 46 -0.97 7.55 -2.12
N ALA A 47 -1.77 8.59 -2.01
CA ALA A 47 -1.62 9.62 -1.00
C ALA A 47 -2.94 9.81 -0.26
N ILE A 48 -2.94 9.59 1.06
CA ILE A 48 -4.09 9.73 1.94
C ILE A 48 -3.71 10.73 3.02
N SER A 49 -4.52 11.77 3.14
CA SER A 49 -4.40 12.81 4.15
C SER A 49 -5.20 12.41 5.40
N ASN A 50 -4.87 13.02 6.54
CA ASN A 50 -5.67 12.83 7.74
C ASN A 50 -7.13 13.24 7.50
N GLY A 51 -8.10 12.45 7.97
CA GLY A 51 -9.53 12.74 7.80
C GLY A 51 -10.13 12.26 6.48
N GLU A 52 -9.34 11.66 5.60
CA GLU A 52 -9.84 10.96 4.42
C GLU A 52 -10.16 9.49 4.74
N ALA A 53 -11.24 8.99 4.15
CA ALA A 53 -11.64 7.59 4.16
C ALA A 53 -11.40 6.99 2.77
N VAL A 54 -10.79 5.80 2.74
CA VAL A 54 -10.40 5.14 1.50
C VAL A 54 -11.07 3.79 1.35
N SER A 55 -11.58 3.52 0.15
CA SER A 55 -12.09 2.22 -0.28
C SER A 55 -11.14 1.59 -1.30
N ILE A 56 -10.92 0.28 -1.19
CA ILE A 56 -10.10 -0.49 -2.13
C ILE A 56 -10.98 -1.57 -2.74
N ILE A 57 -11.23 -1.50 -4.04
CA ILE A 57 -12.19 -2.35 -4.75
C ILE A 57 -11.48 -3.06 -5.89
N GLY A 58 -11.71 -4.36 -6.07
CA GLY A 58 -11.12 -5.12 -7.18
C GLY A 58 -11.40 -6.62 -7.06
N PRO A 59 -11.18 -7.42 -8.12
CA PRO A 59 -11.44 -8.87 -8.13
C PRO A 59 -10.71 -9.63 -7.03
N SER A 60 -11.14 -10.86 -6.70
CA SER A 60 -10.34 -11.73 -5.83
C SER A 60 -8.93 -11.95 -6.42
N GLY A 61 -7.90 -11.95 -5.58
CA GLY A 61 -6.51 -12.11 -6.00
C GLY A 61 -5.82 -10.86 -6.58
N SER A 62 -6.47 -9.69 -6.61
CA SER A 62 -5.89 -8.43 -7.11
C SER A 62 -4.86 -7.76 -6.18
N GLY A 63 -4.47 -8.39 -5.08
CA GLY A 63 -3.47 -7.86 -4.16
C GLY A 63 -4.00 -6.91 -3.08
N LYS A 64 -5.32 -6.71 -2.94
CA LYS A 64 -5.91 -5.82 -1.92
C LYS A 64 -5.47 -6.14 -0.48
N THR A 65 -5.52 -7.42 -0.10
CA THR A 65 -5.08 -7.87 1.23
C THR A 65 -3.59 -7.59 1.41
N THR A 66 -2.77 -7.85 0.38
CA THR A 66 -1.34 -7.54 0.38
C THR A 66 -1.09 -6.04 0.55
N LEU A 67 -1.81 -5.18 -0.17
CA LEU A 67 -1.72 -3.73 -0.01
C LEU A 67 -2.06 -3.29 1.42
N LEU A 68 -3.11 -3.83 2.01
CA LEU A 68 -3.48 -3.54 3.40
C LEU A 68 -2.43 -4.03 4.39
N MET A 69 -1.83 -5.21 4.17
CA MET A 69 -0.76 -5.74 5.01
C MET A 69 0.50 -4.85 4.94
N VAL A 70 0.86 -4.37 3.75
CA VAL A 70 1.98 -3.42 3.58
C VAL A 70 1.73 -2.10 4.30
N ILE A 71 0.52 -1.51 4.16
CA ILE A 71 0.16 -0.27 4.88
C ILE A 71 0.15 -0.50 6.40
N ALA A 72 -0.29 -1.67 6.86
CA ALA A 72 -0.26 -2.02 8.27
C ALA A 72 1.15 -2.30 8.81
N GLY A 73 2.16 -2.36 7.93
CA GLY A 73 3.51 -2.75 8.30
C GLY A 73 3.66 -4.25 8.61
N LEU A 74 2.72 -5.09 8.20
CA LEU A 74 2.77 -6.54 8.40
C LEU A 74 3.46 -7.29 7.26
N GLU A 75 3.65 -6.63 6.12
CA GLU A 75 4.35 -7.17 4.96
C GLU A 75 5.34 -6.11 4.46
N ALA A 76 6.58 -6.50 4.19
CA ALA A 76 7.57 -5.60 3.64
C ALA A 76 7.36 -5.40 2.13
N ALA A 77 7.39 -4.15 1.67
CA ALA A 77 7.46 -3.87 0.25
C ALA A 77 8.79 -4.37 -0.33
N THR A 78 8.75 -5.02 -1.50
CA THR A 78 9.96 -5.43 -2.22
C THR A 78 10.55 -4.29 -3.06
N GLY A 79 9.84 -3.17 -3.18
CA GLY A 79 10.29 -1.96 -3.87
C GLY A 79 9.36 -0.78 -3.60
N GLY A 80 9.79 0.43 -3.97
CA GLY A 80 9.08 1.68 -3.69
C GLY A 80 9.22 2.14 -2.24
N THR A 81 8.39 3.10 -1.83
CA THR A 81 8.42 3.65 -0.47
C THR A 81 7.04 3.66 0.19
N VAL A 82 7.02 3.23 1.47
CA VAL A 82 5.83 3.24 2.32
C VAL A 82 6.05 4.20 3.49
N GLU A 83 5.13 5.15 3.67
CA GLU A 83 5.08 6.03 4.84
C GLU A 83 3.68 6.02 5.46
N VAL A 84 3.61 5.85 6.78
CA VAL A 84 2.37 5.86 7.55
C VAL A 84 2.54 6.70 8.80
N ALA A 85 1.60 7.61 9.06
CA ALA A 85 1.65 8.56 10.17
C ALA A 85 3.01 9.30 10.25
N SER A 86 3.54 9.71 9.10
CA SER A 86 4.86 10.37 8.95
C SER A 86 6.07 9.52 9.38
N LYS A 87 5.91 8.19 9.51
CA LYS A 87 7.00 7.23 9.71
C LYS A 87 7.21 6.41 8.44
N SER A 88 8.45 6.29 7.99
CA SER A 88 8.77 5.36 6.90
C SER A 88 8.73 3.93 7.43
N LEU A 89 8.09 3.04 6.69
CA LEU A 89 8.04 1.60 6.98
C LEU A 89 9.09 0.81 6.19
N ASN A 90 9.87 1.48 5.35
CA ASN A 90 10.89 0.81 4.54
C ASN A 90 12.03 0.29 5.44
N GLY A 91 12.35 -1.00 5.31
CA GLY A 91 13.47 -1.60 6.03
C GLY A 91 13.26 -1.78 7.54
N LEU A 92 12.02 -1.65 8.04
CA LEU A 92 11.70 -2.05 9.40
C LEU A 92 11.67 -3.58 9.47
N THR A 93 12.48 -4.15 10.37
CA THR A 93 12.41 -5.58 10.72
C THR A 93 11.15 -5.85 11.52
N GLU A 94 10.67 -7.11 11.58
CA GLU A 94 9.53 -7.52 12.44
C GLU A 94 9.65 -6.96 13.87
N ASP A 95 10.86 -6.95 14.43
CA ASP A 95 11.16 -6.41 15.77
C ASP A 95 10.93 -4.89 15.94
N GLN A 96 10.86 -4.11 14.86
CA GLN A 96 10.68 -2.65 14.90
C GLN A 96 9.23 -2.20 14.62
N LEU A 97 8.34 -3.16 14.30
CA LEU A 97 6.93 -2.94 14.01
C LEU A 97 6.00 -3.26 15.19
N ALA A 98 6.53 -3.92 16.24
CA ALA A 98 5.81 -4.33 17.45
C ALA A 98 5.72 -3.25 18.54
#